data_AF-A0A9R0WUE7-F1
#
_entry.id   AF-A0A9R0WUE7-F1
#
_cell.length_a   1.000
_cell.length_b   1.000
_cell.length_c   1.000
_cell.angle_alpha   90.00
_cell.angle_beta   90.00
_cell.angle_gamma   90.00
#
_symmetry.space_group_name_H-M   'P 1'
#
loop_
_entity.id
_entity.type
_entity.pdbx_description
1 polymer ?
#
loop_
_entity_poly.entity_id
_entity_poly.type
_entity_poly.pdbx_seq_one_letter_code
_entity_poly.pdbx_strand_id
1 'polypeptide(L)'
;MKLVPREAEKLALHGAGFLAQKRLARGLRLNYTEAIALIAAQILEFVRDGDKTVTDLMDLGKQMLGRRQVLPAVPYLLDTVQVEGTFMDGTKLITIHDPICSDDGNLELALHGSYLPVPSLEKFSGSDVEDYPGEVHFCSGRIILNLHRRALTLKVVNKADRPIQIGSHYHFIEANPYLVFDRHRAYGMRLNIPAGTAVRFEPGDAKGVTLVSIGGHKVIRGGNGIADGAVDSSQLNEVMQKITENGFGHEDYPDASEGLIGDGTFDCSVDHEKYSSMYGPTTGDKIRLGDTDLFAEIEKDFAVYGDECIFGGGKVLRDGMGQSAGYPASASLDTVITNAVVIDYTGIYKADIGIKDGLIIAIGKAGNPDVMDGVHSNMIVGVNTEVIAAQGMIVTAGGIDCHVHFICPQLVNEAIASGITTLVGGGTGPAHGTCATTCTPAPSQMKLMLQSTDEFPINVGFTGKGNTAKPEGLSEIIMAGAMGLKLHEDWGSTQL
;
A
#
# COMPACT_ATOMS: atom_id res chain seq x y z
N MET A 1 -19.46 18.63 -29.49
CA MET A 1 -18.99 18.81 -28.10
C MET A 1 -17.46 18.77 -27.97
N LYS A 2 -16.69 18.09 -28.86
CA LYS A 2 -15.22 17.99 -28.73
C LYS A 2 -14.78 17.50 -27.34
N LEU A 3 -15.49 16.49 -26.83
CA LEU A 3 -15.23 15.95 -25.50
C LEU A 3 -13.85 15.31 -25.46
N VAL A 4 -13.02 15.75 -24.51
CA VAL A 4 -11.76 15.07 -24.17
C VAL A 4 -12.04 13.88 -23.23
N PRO A 5 -11.15 12.88 -23.12
CA PRO A 5 -11.41 11.67 -22.32
C PRO A 5 -11.91 11.93 -20.90
N ARG A 6 -11.26 12.84 -20.17
CA ARG A 6 -11.67 13.23 -18.82
C ARG A 6 -13.10 13.79 -18.73
N GLU A 7 -13.61 14.45 -19.79
CA GLU A 7 -14.98 14.97 -19.80
C GLU A 7 -16.01 13.84 -19.98
N ALA A 8 -15.68 12.83 -20.80
CA ALA A 8 -16.51 11.63 -20.91
C ALA A 8 -16.54 10.83 -19.59
N GLU A 9 -15.40 10.74 -18.89
CA GLU A 9 -15.32 10.10 -17.57
C GLU A 9 -16.12 10.88 -16.51
N LYS A 10 -16.04 12.21 -16.48
CA LYS A 10 -16.86 13.02 -15.54
C LYS A 10 -18.35 12.91 -15.85
N LEU A 11 -18.74 12.73 -17.11
CA LEU A 11 -20.13 12.46 -17.47
C LEU A 11 -20.60 11.08 -16.93
N ALA A 12 -19.75 10.05 -17.00
CA ALA A 12 -20.05 8.75 -16.41
C ALA A 12 -20.15 8.83 -14.88
N LEU A 13 -19.24 9.56 -14.23
CA LEU A 13 -19.29 9.85 -12.79
C LEU A 13 -20.59 10.56 -12.40
N HIS A 14 -20.98 11.61 -13.13
CA HIS A 14 -22.25 12.31 -12.91
C HIS A 14 -23.44 11.35 -13.10
N GLY A 15 -23.41 10.46 -14.09
CA GLY A 15 -24.44 9.43 -14.28
C GLY A 15 -24.58 8.49 -13.07
N ALA A 16 -23.45 8.08 -12.48
CA ALA A 16 -23.43 7.29 -11.25
C ALA A 16 -23.96 8.10 -10.05
N GLY A 17 -23.55 9.36 -9.91
CA GLY A 17 -24.05 10.27 -8.87
C GLY A 17 -25.56 10.48 -8.96
N PHE A 18 -26.09 10.72 -10.16
CA PHE A 18 -27.53 10.89 -10.37
C PHE A 18 -28.32 9.59 -10.09
N LEU A 19 -27.73 8.42 -10.37
CA LEU A 19 -28.31 7.14 -9.93
C LEU A 19 -28.40 7.06 -8.40
N ALA A 20 -27.33 7.43 -7.69
CA ALA A 20 -27.31 7.48 -6.23
C ALA A 20 -28.34 8.49 -5.69
N GLN A 21 -28.47 9.68 -6.29
CA GLN A 21 -29.49 10.67 -5.92
C GLN A 21 -30.91 10.12 -6.06
N LYS A 22 -31.24 9.40 -7.15
CA LYS A 22 -32.55 8.75 -7.31
C LYS A 22 -32.81 7.68 -6.25
N ARG A 23 -31.78 6.95 -5.82
CA ARG A 23 -31.88 5.94 -4.75
C ARG A 23 -32.10 6.63 -3.40
N LEU A 24 -31.35 7.69 -3.11
CA LEU A 24 -31.50 8.52 -1.92
C LEU A 24 -32.91 9.14 -1.85
N ALA A 25 -33.39 9.76 -2.94
CA ALA A 25 -34.69 10.44 -2.99
C ALA A 25 -35.89 9.52 -2.70
N ARG A 26 -35.75 8.21 -2.94
CA ARG A 26 -36.78 7.21 -2.57
C ARG A 26 -36.54 6.54 -1.23
N GLY A 27 -35.54 6.96 -0.45
CA GLY A 27 -35.28 6.51 0.92
C GLY A 27 -34.32 5.32 1.05
N LEU A 28 -33.51 5.00 0.03
CA LEU A 28 -32.50 3.95 0.17
C LEU A 28 -31.26 4.47 0.90
N ARG A 29 -30.74 3.66 1.83
CA ARG A 29 -29.43 3.87 2.45
C ARG A 29 -28.35 3.52 1.45
N LEU A 30 -27.48 4.48 1.15
CA LEU A 30 -26.43 4.34 0.13
C LEU A 30 -25.27 3.49 0.63
N ASN A 31 -24.73 2.64 -0.24
CA ASN A 31 -23.46 1.95 0.03
C ASN A 31 -22.25 2.87 -0.23
N TYR A 32 -21.04 2.35 -0.01
CA TYR A 32 -19.78 3.09 -0.18
C TYR A 32 -19.64 3.72 -1.58
N THR A 33 -19.85 2.93 -2.64
CA THR A 33 -19.72 3.37 -4.03
C THR A 33 -20.73 4.44 -4.39
N GLU A 34 -21.97 4.30 -3.93
CA GLU A 34 -23.04 5.27 -4.17
C GLU A 34 -22.79 6.59 -3.44
N ALA A 35 -22.29 6.53 -2.20
CA ALA A 35 -21.94 7.72 -1.42
C ALA A 35 -20.83 8.53 -2.09
N ILE A 36 -19.75 7.87 -2.54
CA ILE A 36 -18.66 8.52 -3.30
C ILE A 36 -19.21 9.18 -4.56
N ALA A 37 -19.98 8.44 -5.37
CA ALA A 37 -20.48 8.93 -6.63
C ALA A 37 -21.38 10.15 -6.44
N LEU A 38 -22.26 10.13 -5.43
CA LEU A 38 -23.12 11.26 -5.10
C LEU A 38 -22.29 12.47 -4.69
N ILE A 39 -21.42 12.34 -3.68
CA ILE A 39 -20.65 13.47 -3.16
C ILE A 39 -19.79 14.07 -4.28
N ALA A 40 -19.03 13.24 -5.00
CA ALA A 40 -18.16 13.72 -6.08
C ALA A 40 -18.96 14.42 -7.20
N ALA A 41 -20.10 13.88 -7.61
CA ALA A 41 -20.95 14.52 -8.62
C ALA A 41 -21.52 15.86 -8.12
N GLN A 42 -21.95 15.93 -6.85
CA GLN A 42 -22.47 17.18 -6.27
C GLN A 42 -21.40 18.25 -6.15
N ILE A 43 -20.17 17.89 -5.76
CA ILE A 43 -19.05 18.83 -5.78
C ILE A 43 -18.85 19.39 -7.19
N LEU A 44 -18.92 18.57 -8.24
CA LEU A 44 -18.80 19.06 -9.62
C LEU A 44 -19.93 20.02 -10.03
N GLU A 45 -21.16 19.78 -9.59
CA GLU A 45 -22.28 20.71 -9.85
C GLU A 45 -22.07 22.05 -9.14
N PHE A 46 -21.64 22.07 -7.88
CA PHE A 46 -21.35 23.32 -7.19
C PHE A 46 -20.11 24.05 -7.76
N VAL A 47 -19.10 23.32 -8.24
CA VAL A 47 -18.01 23.94 -9.03
C VAL A 47 -18.58 24.61 -10.29
N ARG A 48 -19.54 23.96 -10.95
CA ARG A 48 -20.15 24.47 -12.17
C ARG A 48 -21.01 25.71 -11.93
N ASP A 49 -21.67 25.82 -10.78
CA ASP A 49 -22.42 27.02 -10.39
C ASP A 49 -21.51 28.24 -10.20
N GLY A 50 -20.27 28.02 -9.77
CA GLY A 50 -19.20 29.03 -9.80
C GLY A 50 -19.25 30.07 -8.68
N ASP A 51 -20.05 29.85 -7.64
CA ASP A 51 -20.20 30.72 -6.47
C ASP A 51 -19.50 30.20 -5.20
N LYS A 52 -18.87 29.01 -5.27
CA LYS A 52 -18.15 28.38 -4.15
C LYS A 52 -16.65 28.28 -4.39
N THR A 53 -15.88 28.51 -3.33
CA THR A 53 -14.43 28.27 -3.32
C THR A 53 -14.12 26.80 -3.01
N VAL A 54 -12.88 26.37 -3.21
CA VAL A 54 -12.43 25.02 -2.80
C VAL A 54 -12.72 24.77 -1.32
N THR A 55 -12.44 25.75 -0.44
CA THR A 55 -12.67 25.63 1.00
C THR A 55 -14.16 25.48 1.33
N ASP A 56 -15.03 26.22 0.66
CA ASP A 56 -16.49 26.09 0.86
C ASP A 56 -16.97 24.68 0.48
N LEU A 57 -16.43 24.13 -0.60
CA LEU A 57 -16.78 22.80 -1.10
C LEU A 57 -16.27 21.68 -0.19
N MET A 58 -15.09 21.87 0.44
CA MET A 58 -14.58 20.96 1.45
C MET A 58 -15.52 20.81 2.65
N ASP A 59 -16.18 21.89 3.05
CA ASP A 59 -17.16 21.88 4.14
C ASP A 59 -18.54 21.37 3.66
N LEU A 60 -19.03 21.88 2.52
CA LEU A 60 -20.31 21.45 1.93
C LEU A 60 -20.38 19.94 1.70
N GLY A 61 -19.28 19.33 1.24
CA GLY A 61 -19.22 17.88 1.02
C GLY A 61 -19.51 17.05 2.27
N LYS A 62 -19.12 17.54 3.46
CA LYS A 62 -19.39 16.87 4.74
C LYS A 62 -20.84 16.96 5.20
N GLN A 63 -21.59 17.89 4.62
CA GLN A 63 -22.98 18.13 5.01
C GLN A 63 -23.97 17.31 4.18
N MET A 64 -23.56 16.66 3.08
CA MET A 64 -24.50 16.06 2.13
C MET A 64 -25.16 14.77 2.67
N LEU A 65 -24.39 13.87 3.28
CA LEU A 65 -24.87 12.56 3.72
C LEU A 65 -24.55 12.35 5.20
N GLY A 66 -25.55 11.91 5.97
CA GLY A 66 -25.37 11.48 7.36
C GLY A 66 -25.38 9.96 7.52
N ARG A 67 -25.05 9.49 8.73
CA ARG A 67 -25.02 8.06 9.10
C ARG A 67 -26.31 7.32 8.76
N ARG A 68 -27.46 8.01 8.89
CA ARG A 68 -28.78 7.43 8.60
C ARG A 68 -29.02 7.22 7.11
N GLN A 69 -28.39 8.00 6.24
CA GLN A 69 -28.57 7.93 4.79
C GLN A 69 -27.61 6.97 4.08
N VAL A 70 -26.65 6.38 4.81
CA VAL A 70 -25.69 5.41 4.29
C VAL A 70 -25.79 4.08 5.04
N LEU A 71 -25.25 3.01 4.48
CA LEU A 71 -25.14 1.72 5.16
C LEU A 71 -24.15 1.81 6.34
N PRO A 72 -24.29 0.97 7.40
CA PRO A 72 -23.48 1.07 8.62
C PRO A 72 -21.96 1.00 8.41
N ALA A 73 -21.49 0.29 7.38
CA ALA A 73 -20.06 0.19 7.07
C ALA A 73 -19.47 1.46 6.43
N VAL A 74 -20.28 2.32 5.82
CA VAL A 74 -19.79 3.45 5.01
C VAL A 74 -18.98 4.46 5.82
N PRO A 75 -19.36 4.86 7.05
CA PRO A 75 -18.55 5.76 7.87
C PRO A 75 -17.12 5.24 8.16
N TYR A 76 -16.92 3.92 8.15
CA TYR A 76 -15.62 3.29 8.41
C TYR A 76 -14.80 3.07 7.14
N LEU A 77 -15.47 2.96 5.98
CA LEU A 77 -14.82 2.76 4.69
C LEU A 77 -14.46 4.06 3.98
N LEU A 78 -15.21 5.13 4.26
CA LEU A 78 -15.16 6.38 3.48
C LEU A 78 -14.43 7.49 4.23
N ASP A 79 -13.10 7.42 4.25
CA ASP A 79 -12.26 8.46 4.87
C ASP A 79 -12.27 9.76 4.08
N THR A 80 -12.20 9.66 2.75
CA THR A 80 -12.14 10.82 1.87
C THR A 80 -12.88 10.62 0.55
N VAL A 81 -13.37 11.73 -0.02
CA VAL A 81 -13.83 11.81 -1.41
C VAL A 81 -13.00 12.86 -2.13
N GLN A 82 -12.41 12.50 -3.26
CA GLN A 82 -11.60 13.41 -4.08
C GLN A 82 -12.19 13.58 -5.47
N VAL A 83 -12.25 14.82 -5.94
CA VAL A 83 -12.65 15.10 -7.32
C VAL A 83 -12.03 16.41 -7.81
N GLU A 84 -11.61 16.44 -9.07
CA GLU A 84 -11.17 17.67 -9.72
C GLU A 84 -12.30 18.33 -10.52
N GLY A 85 -12.53 19.62 -10.28
CA GLY A 85 -13.52 20.42 -10.99
C GLY A 85 -12.88 21.60 -11.72
N THR A 86 -13.50 22.07 -12.79
CA THR A 86 -13.07 23.28 -13.54
C THR A 86 -13.77 24.51 -12.98
N PHE A 87 -13.08 25.22 -12.08
CA PHE A 87 -13.55 26.50 -11.55
C PHE A 87 -13.35 27.61 -12.59
N MET A 88 -13.87 28.80 -12.30
CA MET A 88 -13.64 30.00 -13.11
C MET A 88 -12.15 30.34 -13.28
N ASP A 89 -11.30 29.94 -12.33
CA ASP A 89 -9.85 30.12 -12.33
C ASP A 89 -9.08 28.83 -12.69
N GLY A 90 -9.74 27.88 -13.34
CA GLY A 90 -9.14 26.64 -13.84
C GLY A 90 -9.38 25.42 -12.95
N THR A 91 -8.75 24.30 -13.31
CA THR A 91 -8.95 23.02 -12.62
C THR A 91 -8.32 23.02 -11.23
N LYS A 92 -9.08 22.60 -10.21
CA LYS A 92 -8.60 22.40 -8.83
C LYS A 92 -9.07 21.05 -8.30
N LEU A 93 -8.27 20.47 -7.41
CA LEU A 93 -8.63 19.30 -6.61
C LEU A 93 -9.41 19.73 -5.37
N ILE A 94 -10.51 19.04 -5.10
CA ILE A 94 -11.25 19.13 -3.85
C ILE A 94 -11.11 17.79 -3.13
N THR A 95 -10.77 17.82 -1.85
CA THR A 95 -10.73 16.65 -0.97
C THR A 95 -11.70 16.87 0.19
N ILE A 96 -12.73 16.04 0.28
CA ILE A 96 -13.65 16.01 1.40
C ILE A 96 -13.14 14.98 2.40
N HIS A 97 -12.74 15.43 3.59
CA HIS A 97 -12.32 14.55 4.68
C HIS A 97 -13.49 14.22 5.58
N ASP A 98 -13.61 12.97 6.01
CA ASP A 98 -14.66 12.48 6.90
C ASP A 98 -16.06 12.91 6.44
N PRO A 99 -16.45 12.58 5.18
CA PRO A 99 -17.69 13.08 4.58
C PRO A 99 -18.96 12.66 5.33
N ILE A 100 -18.90 11.59 6.14
CA ILE A 100 -20.04 11.11 6.94
C ILE A 100 -19.82 11.48 8.41
N CYS A 101 -19.97 12.76 8.75
CA CYS A 101 -19.67 13.26 10.10
C CYS A 101 -20.91 13.60 10.96
N SER A 102 -22.11 13.62 10.39
CA SER A 102 -23.38 13.89 11.09
C SER A 102 -24.34 12.69 11.06
N ASP A 103 -25.36 12.68 11.93
CA ASP A 103 -26.39 11.63 11.91
C ASP A 103 -27.29 11.74 10.69
N ASP A 104 -27.68 12.98 10.36
CA ASP A 104 -28.47 13.33 9.20
C ASP A 104 -27.71 14.33 8.31
N GLY A 105 -27.75 14.10 7.01
CA GLY A 105 -27.23 15.02 6.00
C GLY A 105 -28.27 16.06 5.59
N ASN A 106 -27.81 17.16 5.01
CA ASN A 106 -28.61 18.13 4.30
C ASN A 106 -28.98 17.58 2.91
N LEU A 107 -30.16 16.98 2.83
CA LEU A 107 -30.63 16.30 1.61
C LEU A 107 -30.98 17.26 0.47
N GLU A 108 -31.15 18.56 0.74
CA GLU A 108 -31.27 19.58 -0.31
C GLU A 108 -29.93 19.75 -1.03
N LEU A 109 -28.82 19.79 -0.28
CA LEU A 109 -27.48 19.83 -0.85
C LEU A 109 -27.12 18.52 -1.57
N ALA A 110 -27.53 17.37 -1.04
CA ALA A 110 -27.28 16.08 -1.67
C ALA A 110 -28.04 15.89 -3.00
N LEU A 111 -29.16 16.59 -3.16
CA LEU A 111 -30.05 16.51 -4.32
C LEU A 111 -29.99 17.78 -5.19
N HIS A 112 -29.01 18.65 -4.96
CA HIS A 112 -28.85 19.89 -5.72
C HIS A 112 -28.65 19.60 -7.22
N GLY A 113 -29.28 20.43 -8.05
CA GLY A 113 -29.30 20.28 -9.52
C GLY A 113 -30.08 19.06 -10.06
N SER A 114 -30.53 18.14 -9.20
CA SER A 114 -31.18 16.89 -9.65
C SER A 114 -32.66 17.04 -10.00
N TYR A 115 -33.32 18.08 -9.47
CA TYR A 115 -34.76 18.30 -9.52
C TYR A 115 -35.62 17.15 -8.95
N LEU A 116 -35.02 16.26 -8.15
CA LEU A 116 -35.73 15.20 -7.44
C LEU A 116 -36.39 15.75 -6.16
N PRO A 117 -37.52 15.18 -5.72
CA PRO A 117 -38.14 15.58 -4.46
C PRO A 117 -37.25 15.17 -3.28
N VAL A 118 -37.06 16.09 -2.35
CA VAL A 118 -36.30 15.85 -1.12
C VAL A 118 -37.12 14.93 -0.20
N PRO A 119 -36.61 13.75 0.20
CA PRO A 119 -37.35 12.84 1.07
C PRO A 119 -37.36 13.33 2.52
N SER A 120 -38.41 12.99 3.27
CA SER A 120 -38.40 13.12 4.73
C SER A 120 -37.33 12.20 5.35
N LEU A 121 -36.66 12.69 6.41
CA LEU A 121 -35.66 11.93 7.16
C LEU A 121 -36.23 10.64 7.78
N GLU A 122 -37.54 10.58 8.02
CA GLU A 122 -38.22 9.39 8.56
C GLU A 122 -38.13 8.18 7.62
N LYS A 123 -37.87 8.39 6.31
CA LYS A 123 -37.69 7.30 5.36
C LYS A 123 -36.42 6.47 5.63
N PHE A 124 -35.48 7.01 6.39
CA PHE A 124 -34.20 6.37 6.68
C PHE A 124 -34.25 5.77 8.09
N SER A 125 -34.59 4.49 8.17
CA SER A 125 -34.53 3.72 9.42
C SER A 125 -33.39 2.70 9.36
N GLY A 126 -32.63 2.59 10.45
CA GLY A 126 -31.49 1.71 10.53
C GLY A 126 -30.86 1.76 11.91
N SER A 127 -30.38 0.61 12.38
CA SER A 127 -29.52 0.51 13.56
C SER A 127 -28.06 0.75 13.18
N ASP A 128 -27.30 1.26 14.13
CA ASP A 128 -25.84 1.19 14.11
C ASP A 128 -25.43 -0.27 14.32
N VAL A 129 -24.39 -0.70 13.61
CA VAL A 129 -23.75 -2.00 13.80
C VAL A 129 -22.31 -1.68 14.22
N GLU A 130 -21.83 -2.29 15.29
CA GLU A 130 -20.49 -2.02 15.84
C GLU A 130 -19.37 -2.64 15.00
N ASP A 131 -19.65 -3.71 14.26
CA ASP A 131 -18.68 -4.40 13.41
C ASP A 131 -18.47 -3.66 12.08
N TYR A 132 -17.21 -3.43 11.70
CA TYR A 132 -16.87 -2.78 10.42
C TYR A 132 -15.88 -3.59 9.56
N PRO A 133 -15.95 -3.47 8.23
CA PRO A 133 -15.12 -4.28 7.35
C PRO A 133 -13.63 -3.97 7.52
N GLY A 134 -12.79 -5.01 7.54
CA GLY A 134 -11.35 -4.84 7.68
C GLY A 134 -10.87 -4.46 9.08
N GLU A 135 -11.73 -4.53 10.11
CA GLU A 135 -11.36 -4.27 11.50
C GLU A 135 -10.13 -5.07 11.94
N VAL A 136 -9.29 -4.45 12.77
CA VAL A 136 -8.11 -5.09 13.35
C VAL A 136 -8.26 -5.22 14.87
N HIS A 137 -8.23 -6.44 15.38
CA HIS A 137 -8.13 -6.71 16.81
C HIS A 137 -6.67 -6.80 17.23
N PHE A 138 -6.26 -5.87 18.09
CA PHE A 138 -4.89 -5.76 18.55
C PHE A 138 -4.58 -6.65 19.75
N CYS A 139 -3.38 -7.19 19.79
CA CYS A 139 -2.84 -7.80 21.00
C CYS A 139 -2.63 -6.77 22.12
N SER A 140 -2.67 -7.25 23.37
CA SER A 140 -2.30 -6.45 24.53
C SER A 140 -0.77 -6.36 24.67
N GLY A 141 -0.27 -5.20 25.13
CA GLY A 141 1.16 -4.98 25.36
C GLY A 141 1.72 -3.81 24.56
N ARG A 142 3.04 -3.64 24.62
CA ARG A 142 3.78 -2.63 23.86
C ARG A 142 4.92 -3.28 23.09
N ILE A 143 5.14 -2.81 21.88
CA ILE A 143 6.24 -3.21 21.02
C ILE A 143 7.43 -2.30 21.32
N ILE A 144 8.54 -2.88 21.78
CA ILE A 144 9.79 -2.16 22.00
C ILE A 144 10.57 -2.12 20.68
N LEU A 145 10.88 -0.93 20.20
CA LEU A 145 11.62 -0.71 18.96
C LEU A 145 13.12 -0.76 19.22
N ASN A 146 13.91 -1.20 18.23
CA ASN A 146 15.37 -1.16 18.22
C ASN A 146 16.03 -1.93 19.39
N LEU A 147 15.38 -3.01 19.83
CA LEU A 147 15.80 -3.82 20.98
C LEU A 147 17.26 -4.27 20.88
N HIS A 148 17.95 -4.32 22.02
CA HIS A 148 19.36 -4.75 22.15
C HIS A 148 20.41 -3.85 21.50
N ARG A 149 20.04 -2.65 21.02
CA ARG A 149 21.01 -1.69 20.48
C ARG A 149 21.59 -0.80 21.56
N ARG A 150 22.85 -0.37 21.37
CA ARG A 150 23.46 0.69 22.19
C ARG A 150 22.65 1.95 22.00
N ALA A 151 22.31 2.62 23.10
CA ALA A 151 21.53 3.84 23.11
C ALA A 151 22.20 4.92 23.95
N LEU A 152 21.92 6.18 23.61
CA LEU A 152 22.36 7.33 24.39
C LEU A 152 21.46 8.53 24.14
N THR A 153 21.45 9.49 25.08
CA THR A 153 20.69 10.74 24.94
C THR A 153 21.63 11.92 24.73
N LEU A 154 21.40 12.70 23.66
CA LEU A 154 22.11 13.96 23.40
C LEU A 154 21.19 15.15 23.43
N LYS A 155 21.71 16.28 23.89
CA LYS A 155 21.10 17.59 23.66
C LYS A 155 21.54 18.11 22.29
N VAL A 156 20.58 18.50 21.46
CA VAL A 156 20.80 19.02 20.11
C VAL A 156 20.22 20.41 20.00
N VAL A 157 21.03 21.36 19.53
CA VAL A 157 20.65 22.77 19.40
C VAL A 157 20.69 23.19 17.93
N ASN A 158 19.61 23.79 17.43
CA ASN A 158 19.57 24.37 16.10
C ASN A 158 20.04 25.83 16.10
N LYS A 159 21.21 26.09 15.53
CA LYS A 159 21.76 27.45 15.36
C LYS A 159 21.49 28.05 13.98
N ALA A 160 20.69 27.38 13.13
CA ALA A 160 20.27 27.94 11.85
C ALA A 160 19.15 28.96 12.00
N ASP A 161 18.93 29.71 10.93
CA ASP A 161 17.80 30.62 10.72
C ASP A 161 16.56 29.92 10.12
N ARG A 162 16.65 28.60 9.88
CA ARG A 162 15.62 27.78 9.24
C ARG A 162 15.35 26.50 10.04
N PRO A 163 14.13 25.93 9.91
CA PRO A 163 13.81 24.65 10.51
C PRO A 163 14.64 23.52 9.89
N ILE A 164 15.06 22.58 10.75
CA ILE A 164 15.78 21.37 10.35
C ILE A 164 15.01 20.16 10.85
N GLN A 165 14.80 19.16 9.99
CA GLN A 165 14.08 17.94 10.36
C GLN A 165 14.91 16.72 10.00
N ILE A 166 15.12 15.83 10.97
CA ILE A 166 15.97 14.65 10.84
C ILE A 166 15.11 13.40 10.97
N GLY A 167 15.14 12.55 9.93
CA GLY A 167 14.40 11.29 9.88
C GLY A 167 15.03 10.18 10.71
N SER A 168 14.21 9.22 11.12
CA SER A 168 14.57 8.06 11.97
C SER A 168 15.90 7.37 11.60
N HIS A 169 16.13 7.12 10.31
CA HIS A 169 17.26 6.32 9.81
C HIS A 169 18.42 7.15 9.26
N TYR A 170 18.38 8.47 9.40
CA TYR A 170 19.49 9.31 8.97
C TYR A 170 20.68 9.13 9.92
N HIS A 171 21.88 8.94 9.35
CA HIS A 171 23.14 8.88 10.11
C HIS A 171 23.35 10.17 10.88
N PHE A 172 23.23 10.14 12.21
CA PHE A 172 23.04 11.36 12.99
C PHE A 172 24.27 12.29 12.92
N ILE A 173 25.47 11.73 12.84
CA ILE A 173 26.72 12.48 12.63
C ILE A 173 26.77 13.24 11.31
N GLU A 174 26.02 12.83 10.29
CA GLU A 174 25.95 13.51 8.98
C GLU A 174 24.95 14.67 8.98
N ALA A 175 24.24 14.92 10.09
CA ALA A 175 23.15 15.89 10.12
C ALA A 175 23.68 17.31 9.87
N ASN A 176 22.78 18.18 9.39
CA ASN A 176 23.07 19.56 8.98
C ASN A 176 24.09 20.26 9.92
N PRO A 177 25.11 20.96 9.37
CA PRO A 177 26.20 21.55 10.16
C PRO A 177 25.73 22.59 11.19
N TYR A 178 24.55 23.19 11.03
CA TYR A 178 23.99 24.14 11.99
C TYR A 178 23.36 23.49 13.23
N LEU A 179 23.19 22.16 13.24
CA LEU A 179 22.87 21.43 14.45
C LEU A 179 24.14 21.20 15.26
N VAL A 180 24.12 21.68 16.50
CA VAL A 180 25.23 21.55 17.46
C VAL A 180 24.88 20.49 18.50
N PHE A 181 25.72 19.47 18.59
CA PHE A 181 25.63 18.35 19.54
C PHE A 181 26.96 17.59 19.59
N ASP A 182 27.04 16.57 20.45
CA ASP A 182 28.20 15.69 20.55
C ASP A 182 28.27 14.73 19.34
N ARG A 183 28.93 15.18 18.26
CA ARG A 183 29.11 14.40 17.04
C ARG A 183 29.99 13.17 17.23
N HIS A 184 30.93 13.23 18.16
CA HIS A 184 31.77 12.09 18.53
C HIS A 184 30.89 10.93 19.06
N ARG A 185 29.96 11.21 19.98
CA ARG A 185 29.02 10.20 20.49
C ARG A 185 27.94 9.80 19.47
N ALA A 186 27.61 10.67 18.53
CA ALA A 186 26.64 10.38 17.47
C ALA A 186 27.20 9.50 16.33
N TYR A 187 28.50 9.20 16.31
CA TYR A 187 29.13 8.35 15.30
C TYR A 187 28.55 6.92 15.32
N GLY A 188 28.06 6.45 14.17
CA GLY A 188 27.40 5.15 14.05
C GLY A 188 26.01 5.08 14.70
N MET A 189 25.37 6.22 14.95
CA MET A 189 24.07 6.31 15.60
C MET A 189 23.00 6.92 14.69
N ARG A 190 21.73 6.59 14.96
CA ARG A 190 20.53 7.16 14.35
C ARG A 190 19.46 7.43 15.41
N LEU A 191 18.37 8.14 15.08
CA LEU A 191 17.31 8.44 16.05
C LEU A 191 16.57 7.16 16.50
N ASN A 192 16.29 7.05 17.81
CA ASN A 192 15.46 6.00 18.39
C ASN A 192 13.98 6.42 18.42
N ILE A 193 13.38 6.47 17.25
CA ILE A 193 11.97 6.84 17.04
C ILE A 193 11.34 5.85 16.06
N PRO A 194 10.00 5.81 15.93
CA PRO A 194 9.34 4.94 14.97
C PRO A 194 9.88 5.14 13.55
N ALA A 195 10.11 4.04 12.84
CA ALA A 195 10.58 4.04 11.45
C ALA A 195 9.72 4.95 10.56
N GLY A 196 10.38 5.78 9.73
CA GLY A 196 9.71 6.74 8.85
C GLY A 196 9.28 8.06 9.50
N THR A 197 9.34 8.18 10.82
CA THR A 197 9.10 9.45 11.52
C THR A 197 10.36 10.32 11.60
N ALA A 198 10.23 11.54 12.11
CA ALA A 198 11.31 12.51 12.19
C ALA A 198 11.21 13.42 13.43
N VAL A 199 12.34 13.98 13.85
CA VAL A 199 12.40 15.04 14.86
C VAL A 199 12.67 16.37 14.16
N ARG A 200 11.83 17.36 14.44
CA ARG A 200 11.92 18.72 13.91
C ARG A 200 12.55 19.66 14.93
N PHE A 201 13.44 20.53 14.47
CA PHE A 201 14.11 21.57 15.23
C PHE A 201 13.82 22.92 14.58
N GLU A 202 13.04 23.77 15.25
CA GLU A 202 12.86 25.16 14.82
C GLU A 202 14.14 25.98 15.09
N PRO A 203 14.32 27.15 14.45
CA PRO A 203 15.44 28.04 14.74
C PRO A 203 15.57 28.35 16.24
N GLY A 204 16.73 28.06 16.84
CA GLY A 204 16.99 28.26 18.27
C GLY A 204 16.52 27.13 19.19
N ASP A 205 15.81 26.12 18.68
CA ASP A 205 15.34 24.98 19.49
C ASP A 205 16.53 24.21 20.10
N ALA A 206 16.35 23.76 21.34
CA ALA A 206 17.21 22.78 22.00
C ALA A 206 16.37 21.59 22.49
N LYS A 207 16.65 20.38 21.99
CA LYS A 207 15.89 19.17 22.35
C LYS A 207 16.82 18.04 22.77
N GLY A 208 16.41 17.27 23.78
CA GLY A 208 17.02 15.98 24.09
C GLY A 208 16.50 14.94 23.11
N VAL A 209 17.39 14.19 22.47
CA VAL A 209 17.04 13.09 21.58
C VAL A 209 17.75 11.82 22.01
N THR A 210 17.02 10.71 21.96
CA THR A 210 17.60 9.38 22.16
C THR A 210 18.06 8.85 20.80
N LEU A 211 19.30 8.41 20.75
CA LEU A 211 19.92 7.76 19.60
C LEU A 211 20.13 6.28 19.88
N VAL A 212 20.14 5.47 18.83
CA VAL A 212 20.50 4.05 18.84
C VAL A 212 21.55 3.76 17.77
N SER A 213 22.42 2.78 18.03
CA SER A 213 23.42 2.36 17.05
C SER A 213 22.76 1.81 15.79
N ILE A 214 23.37 2.02 14.62
CA ILE A 214 23.00 1.29 13.41
C ILE A 214 23.27 -0.22 13.59
N GLY A 215 22.49 -1.04 12.91
CA GLY A 215 22.62 -2.50 12.90
C GLY A 215 23.46 -3.01 11.73
N GLY A 216 23.36 -4.30 11.43
CA GLY A 216 23.96 -4.92 10.27
C GLY A 216 25.49 -4.86 10.28
N HIS A 217 26.09 -4.58 9.13
CA HIS A 217 27.56 -4.44 8.99
C HIS A 217 28.12 -3.18 9.64
N LYS A 218 27.24 -2.25 10.08
CA LYS A 218 27.59 -0.96 10.65
C LYS A 218 28.49 -0.14 9.73
N VAL A 219 28.03 0.11 8.51
CA VAL A 219 28.72 0.93 7.51
C VAL A 219 27.90 2.19 7.23
N ILE A 220 28.51 3.35 7.44
CA ILE A 220 27.92 4.65 7.12
C ILE A 220 28.21 4.98 5.65
N ARG A 221 27.20 5.43 4.93
CA ARG A 221 27.27 5.89 3.54
C ARG A 221 26.36 7.09 3.34
N GLY A 222 26.67 7.94 2.36
CA GLY A 222 25.83 9.07 1.96
C GLY A 222 25.90 10.25 2.94
N GLY A 223 24.81 11.00 3.06
CA GLY A 223 24.76 12.19 3.92
C GLY A 223 25.63 13.33 3.37
N ASN A 224 26.57 13.82 4.17
CA ASN A 224 27.57 14.81 3.75
C ASN A 224 28.94 14.15 3.43
N GLY A 225 29.05 12.82 3.52
CA GLY A 225 30.29 12.09 3.27
C GLY A 225 31.38 12.32 4.33
N ILE A 226 31.00 12.75 5.54
CA ILE A 226 31.96 13.04 6.62
C ILE A 226 32.51 11.75 7.24
N ALA A 227 31.62 10.79 7.47
CA ALA A 227 31.85 9.58 8.24
C ALA A 227 31.70 8.31 7.37
N ASP A 228 31.85 8.43 6.05
CA ASP A 228 31.75 7.31 5.10
C ASP A 228 32.72 6.18 5.45
N GLY A 229 32.20 4.96 5.56
CA GLY A 229 32.98 3.77 5.91
C GLY A 229 32.39 2.94 7.06
N ALA A 230 33.10 1.87 7.42
CA ALA A 230 32.73 1.04 8.56
C ALA A 230 32.87 1.82 9.86
N VAL A 231 31.93 1.65 10.79
CA VAL A 231 31.97 2.25 12.11
C VAL A 231 33.12 1.62 12.90
N ASP A 232 34.23 2.35 12.99
CA ASP A 232 35.44 1.95 13.69
C ASP A 232 35.97 3.08 14.55
N SER A 233 36.13 2.81 15.85
CA SER A 233 36.73 3.74 16.81
C SER A 233 38.12 4.25 16.40
N SER A 234 38.89 3.49 15.61
CA SER A 234 40.22 3.90 15.15
C SER A 234 40.16 5.07 14.15
N GLN A 235 39.06 5.20 13.41
CA GLN A 235 38.84 6.23 12.39
C GLN A 235 38.20 7.50 12.95
N LEU A 236 37.69 7.44 14.20
CA LEU A 236 36.90 8.52 14.79
C LEU A 236 37.67 9.84 14.89
N ASN A 237 38.98 9.79 15.12
CA ASN A 237 39.82 10.99 15.13
C ASN A 237 39.85 11.69 13.76
N GLU A 238 39.96 10.92 12.66
CA GLU A 238 39.94 11.46 11.31
C GLU A 238 38.56 12.03 10.95
N VAL A 239 37.48 11.33 11.35
CA VAL A 239 36.10 11.79 11.16
C VAL A 239 35.86 13.11 11.91
N MET A 240 36.32 13.23 13.16
CA MET A 240 36.17 14.46 13.94
C MET A 240 37.05 15.62 13.41
N GLN A 241 38.19 15.30 12.80
CA GLN A 241 38.97 16.29 12.06
C GLN A 241 38.16 16.83 10.87
N LYS A 242 37.53 15.96 10.06
CA LYS A 242 36.65 16.37 8.95
C LYS A 242 35.46 17.21 9.43
N ILE A 243 34.85 16.86 10.57
CA ILE A 243 33.77 17.66 11.20
C ILE A 243 34.24 19.09 11.46
N THR A 244 35.44 19.25 12.03
CA THR A 244 36.01 20.55 12.37
C THR A 244 36.38 21.33 11.11
N GLU A 245 37.05 20.70 10.15
CA GLU A 245 37.48 21.33 8.88
C GLU A 245 36.30 21.79 8.02
N ASN A 246 35.20 21.04 8.02
CA ASN A 246 33.99 21.37 7.26
C ASN A 246 32.99 22.23 8.06
N GLY A 247 33.34 22.66 9.27
CA GLY A 247 32.52 23.57 10.07
C GLY A 247 31.20 22.98 10.57
N PHE A 248 31.16 21.67 10.84
CA PHE A 248 29.98 21.02 11.41
C PHE A 248 29.89 21.31 12.91
N GLY A 249 28.74 21.79 13.36
CA GLY A 249 28.47 22.12 14.74
C GLY A 249 28.73 20.95 15.68
N HIS A 250 29.68 21.11 16.59
CA HIS A 250 30.06 20.11 17.58
C HIS A 250 30.24 20.78 18.94
N GLU A 251 29.73 20.12 19.98
CA GLU A 251 29.94 20.49 21.37
C GLU A 251 29.97 19.20 22.21
N ASP A 252 31.00 19.03 23.04
CA ASP A 252 31.14 17.87 23.92
C ASP A 252 29.98 17.81 24.92
N TYR A 253 29.44 16.61 25.14
CA TYR A 253 28.39 16.39 26.14
C TYR A 253 28.84 15.29 27.11
N PRO A 254 29.69 15.61 28.11
CA PRO A 254 30.30 14.61 28.98
C PRO A 254 29.28 13.83 29.82
N ASP A 255 28.15 14.46 30.17
CA ASP A 255 27.09 13.90 31.00
C ASP A 255 26.03 13.10 30.20
N ALA A 256 26.34 12.72 28.95
CA ALA A 256 25.43 11.90 28.15
C ALA A 256 25.17 10.55 28.83
N SER A 257 23.90 10.24 29.10
CA SER A 257 23.50 8.92 29.59
C SER A 257 23.56 7.92 28.45
N GLU A 258 24.21 6.77 28.68
CA GLU A 258 24.32 5.67 27.72
C GLU A 258 23.80 4.36 28.32
N GLY A 259 23.36 3.43 27.47
CA GLY A 259 22.90 2.10 27.88
C GLY A 259 22.47 1.25 26.69
N LEU A 260 21.55 0.31 26.93
CA LEU A 260 20.97 -0.57 25.93
C LEU A 260 19.45 -0.39 25.87
N ILE A 261 18.88 -0.63 24.69
CA ILE A 261 17.42 -0.77 24.55
C ILE A 261 16.97 -2.12 25.09
N GLY A 262 15.94 -2.09 25.93
CA GLY A 262 15.36 -3.22 26.67
C GLY A 262 15.50 -3.09 28.19
N ASP A 263 16.33 -2.15 28.66
CA ASP A 263 16.54 -1.88 30.09
C ASP A 263 15.56 -0.82 30.65
N GLY A 264 14.56 -0.39 29.87
CA GLY A 264 13.51 0.55 30.27
C GLY A 264 13.90 2.04 30.23
N THR A 265 15.19 2.38 30.27
CA THR A 265 15.64 3.78 30.37
C THR A 265 15.62 4.52 29.03
N PHE A 266 15.97 3.84 27.94
CA PHE A 266 16.11 4.44 26.60
C PHE A 266 15.05 3.94 25.62
N ASP A 267 14.12 3.12 26.09
CA ASP A 267 13.19 2.37 25.25
C ASP A 267 12.23 3.30 24.51
N CYS A 268 12.16 3.10 23.20
CA CYS A 268 11.07 3.65 22.40
C CYS A 268 10.05 2.52 22.22
N SER A 269 8.85 2.68 22.78
CA SER A 269 7.80 1.67 22.64
C SER A 269 6.52 2.26 22.08
N VAL A 270 5.81 1.46 21.28
CA VAL A 270 4.51 1.80 20.69
C VAL A 270 3.49 0.72 21.05
N ASP A 271 2.21 1.10 21.16
CA ASP A 271 1.13 0.10 21.21
C ASP A 271 0.88 -0.50 19.81
N HIS A 272 0.19 -1.63 19.78
CA HIS A 272 -0.12 -2.36 18.55
C HIS A 272 -1.00 -1.54 17.58
N GLU A 273 -1.95 -0.78 18.10
CA GLU A 273 -2.82 0.08 17.29
C GLU A 273 -2.01 1.12 16.53
N LYS A 274 -1.14 1.86 17.23
CA LYS A 274 -0.25 2.84 16.60
C LYS A 274 0.73 2.18 15.64
N TYR A 275 1.29 1.03 15.99
CA TYR A 275 2.17 0.27 15.09
C TYR A 275 1.44 -0.10 13.79
N SER A 276 0.24 -0.67 13.91
CA SER A 276 -0.58 -1.08 12.78
C SER A 276 -0.97 0.09 11.89
N SER A 277 -1.30 1.25 12.47
CA SER A 277 -1.61 2.45 11.70
C SER A 277 -0.44 2.95 10.82
N MET A 278 0.80 2.62 11.19
CA MET A 278 2.01 3.05 10.47
C MET A 278 2.53 1.99 9.50
N TYR A 279 2.46 0.71 9.90
CA TYR A 279 3.17 -0.39 9.23
C TYR A 279 2.26 -1.57 8.87
N GLY A 280 0.98 -1.53 9.21
CA GLY A 280 0.08 -2.69 9.21
C GLY A 280 0.28 -3.59 10.43
N PRO A 281 -0.67 -4.49 10.72
CA PRO A 281 -0.65 -5.32 11.92
C PRO A 281 0.57 -6.24 11.97
N THR A 282 0.86 -6.75 13.17
CA THR A 282 1.99 -7.64 13.44
C THR A 282 1.54 -8.90 14.21
N THR A 283 2.48 -9.75 14.59
CA THR A 283 2.24 -11.07 15.19
C THR A 283 1.21 -11.01 16.31
N GLY A 284 0.18 -11.87 16.22
CA GLY A 284 -0.92 -11.99 17.19
C GLY A 284 -2.10 -11.04 16.95
N ASP A 285 -1.93 -9.96 16.18
CA ASP A 285 -3.06 -9.13 15.76
C ASP A 285 -3.96 -9.91 14.78
N LYS A 286 -5.26 -9.57 14.73
CA LYS A 286 -6.24 -10.25 13.86
C LYS A 286 -6.94 -9.27 12.95
N ILE A 287 -7.13 -9.62 11.68
CA ILE A 287 -7.80 -8.78 10.68
C ILE A 287 -9.09 -9.46 10.24
N ARG A 288 -10.21 -8.74 10.24
CA ARG A 288 -11.46 -9.20 9.61
C ARG A 288 -11.31 -9.17 8.09
N LEU A 289 -11.64 -10.27 7.41
CA LEU A 289 -11.55 -10.34 5.95
C LEU A 289 -12.79 -9.70 5.31
N GLY A 290 -12.65 -8.46 4.85
CA GLY A 290 -13.76 -7.69 4.30
C GLY A 290 -14.87 -7.54 5.32
N ASP A 291 -16.12 -7.73 4.89
CA ASP A 291 -17.33 -7.73 5.71
C ASP A 291 -17.78 -9.13 6.16
N THR A 292 -16.87 -10.11 6.14
CA THR A 292 -17.15 -11.49 6.57
C THR A 292 -16.97 -11.67 8.08
N ASP A 293 -17.31 -12.86 8.59
CA ASP A 293 -17.05 -13.29 9.98
C ASP A 293 -15.69 -13.97 10.16
N LEU A 294 -14.81 -13.90 9.15
CA LEU A 294 -13.49 -14.53 9.18
C LEU A 294 -12.44 -13.56 9.71
N PHE A 295 -11.65 -14.01 10.69
CA PHE A 295 -10.53 -13.27 11.26
C PHE A 295 -9.21 -14.00 11.01
N ALA A 296 -8.30 -13.33 10.31
CA ALA A 296 -6.95 -13.80 10.02
C ALA A 296 -5.98 -13.30 11.10
N GLU A 297 -5.40 -14.21 11.88
CA GLU A 297 -4.35 -13.89 12.87
C GLU A 297 -2.98 -13.89 12.20
N ILE A 298 -2.14 -12.88 12.48
CA ILE A 298 -0.77 -12.84 11.99
C ILE A 298 0.06 -13.85 12.79
N GLU A 299 0.46 -14.94 12.14
CA GLU A 299 1.18 -16.07 12.77
C GLU A 299 2.65 -15.75 13.02
N LYS A 300 3.24 -14.89 12.17
CA LYS A 300 4.64 -14.50 12.22
C LYS A 300 4.88 -13.16 11.54
N ASP A 301 5.78 -12.36 12.10
CA ASP A 301 6.35 -11.17 11.46
C ASP A 301 7.86 -11.35 11.24
N PHE A 302 8.34 -10.98 10.06
CA PHE A 302 9.76 -10.97 9.72
C PHE A 302 10.45 -9.65 10.04
N ALA A 303 9.69 -8.60 10.39
CA ALA A 303 10.23 -7.31 10.76
C ALA A 303 11.17 -7.39 11.99
N VAL A 304 12.20 -6.55 11.97
CA VAL A 304 12.94 -6.18 13.18
C VAL A 304 12.39 -4.83 13.61
N TYR A 305 11.64 -4.80 14.72
CA TYR A 305 10.85 -3.63 15.08
C TYR A 305 11.69 -2.37 15.23
N GLY A 306 11.35 -1.32 14.47
CA GLY A 306 12.11 -0.07 14.36
C GLY A 306 12.98 0.05 13.11
N ASP A 307 13.14 -1.02 12.33
CA ASP A 307 13.82 -1.06 11.00
C ASP A 307 12.82 -1.37 9.86
N GLU A 308 11.55 -0.98 9.99
CA GLU A 308 10.53 -1.16 8.94
C GLU A 308 10.88 -0.40 7.65
N CYS A 309 10.67 -1.05 6.50
CA CYS A 309 10.94 -0.47 5.18
C CYS A 309 9.81 0.49 4.76
N ILE A 310 9.96 1.78 5.06
CA ILE A 310 8.99 2.81 4.66
C ILE A 310 9.60 3.82 3.68
N PHE A 311 8.95 3.98 2.53
CA PHE A 311 9.31 4.95 1.49
C PHE A 311 8.57 6.29 1.65
N GLY A 312 9.24 7.37 1.23
CA GLY A 312 8.72 8.74 1.12
C GLY A 312 9.63 9.80 1.74
N GLY A 313 9.21 11.06 1.66
CA GLY A 313 10.00 12.22 2.10
C GLY A 313 10.46 12.12 3.55
N GLY A 314 11.78 12.07 3.78
CA GLY A 314 12.38 11.99 5.12
C GLY A 314 12.27 10.63 5.82
N LYS A 315 11.82 9.57 5.12
CA LYS A 315 11.58 8.24 5.70
C LYS A 315 12.82 7.33 5.62
N VAL A 316 12.61 6.01 5.59
CA VAL A 316 13.64 4.98 5.78
C VAL A 316 14.38 4.64 4.50
N LEU A 317 13.66 4.32 3.42
CA LEU A 317 14.24 3.90 2.15
C LEU A 317 14.81 5.11 1.39
N ARG A 318 16.02 5.50 1.78
CA ARG A 318 16.83 6.59 1.21
C ARG A 318 18.30 6.18 1.20
N ASP A 319 19.07 6.80 0.31
CA ASP A 319 20.48 6.51 0.06
C ASP A 319 21.32 6.41 1.36
N GLY A 320 22.07 5.32 1.49
CA GLY A 320 22.90 4.99 2.66
C GLY A 320 22.15 4.65 3.94
N MET A 321 20.81 4.71 3.94
CA MET A 321 19.93 4.42 5.08
C MET A 321 19.27 3.06 4.84
N GLY A 322 17.94 2.99 4.67
CA GLY A 322 17.27 1.75 4.29
C GLY A 322 17.47 1.34 2.82
N GLN A 323 17.89 2.27 1.96
CA GLN A 323 18.40 1.95 0.62
C GLN A 323 19.92 1.79 0.72
N SER A 324 20.41 0.62 0.34
CA SER A 324 21.83 0.31 0.31
C SER A 324 22.57 1.14 -0.75
N ALA A 325 23.81 1.52 -0.43
CA ALA A 325 24.69 2.26 -1.30
C ALA A 325 25.94 1.41 -1.59
N GLY A 326 26.33 1.30 -2.86
CA GLY A 326 27.50 0.52 -3.27
C GLY A 326 27.24 -0.96 -3.58
N TYR A 327 25.98 -1.39 -3.65
CA TYR A 327 25.60 -2.73 -4.10
C TYR A 327 25.25 -2.72 -5.60
N PRO A 328 25.71 -3.73 -6.38
CA PRO A 328 25.41 -3.82 -7.81
C PRO A 328 23.96 -4.24 -8.05
N ALA A 329 23.42 -3.91 -9.23
CA ALA A 329 22.08 -4.33 -9.65
C ALA A 329 21.86 -5.85 -9.60
N SER A 330 22.92 -6.66 -9.77
CA SER A 330 22.83 -8.11 -9.63
C SER A 330 22.49 -8.56 -8.20
N ALA A 331 22.85 -7.79 -7.18
CA ALA A 331 22.56 -8.06 -5.77
C ALA A 331 21.27 -7.39 -5.27
N SER A 332 20.83 -6.30 -5.91
CA SER A 332 19.62 -5.56 -5.52
C SER A 332 18.34 -6.14 -6.11
N LEU A 333 17.22 -5.90 -5.43
CA LEU A 333 15.88 -6.18 -5.94
C LEU A 333 15.52 -5.25 -7.11
N ASP A 334 14.65 -5.70 -8.00
CA ASP A 334 14.01 -4.82 -8.99
C ASP A 334 12.85 -4.07 -8.36
N THR A 335 12.08 -4.76 -7.51
CA THR A 335 10.98 -4.16 -6.74
C THR A 335 10.89 -4.81 -5.37
N VAL A 336 10.56 -4.02 -4.35
CA VAL A 336 10.20 -4.50 -3.02
C VAL A 336 8.76 -4.11 -2.70
N ILE A 337 7.94 -5.07 -2.29
CA ILE A 337 6.64 -4.82 -1.66
C ILE A 337 6.87 -4.77 -0.16
N THR A 338 6.63 -3.63 0.49
CA THR A 338 7.01 -3.46 1.90
C THR A 338 5.85 -3.68 2.87
N ASN A 339 6.15 -4.31 4.00
CA ASN A 339 5.23 -4.50 5.12
C ASN A 339 3.87 -5.13 4.73
N ALA A 340 3.88 -6.13 3.85
CA ALA A 340 2.68 -6.82 3.40
C ALA A 340 2.20 -7.84 4.44
N VAL A 341 0.91 -7.84 4.75
CA VAL A 341 0.26 -9.01 5.34
C VAL A 341 0.02 -10.02 4.22
N VAL A 342 0.75 -11.13 4.22
CA VAL A 342 0.59 -12.20 3.25
C VAL A 342 -0.41 -13.20 3.77
N ILE A 343 -1.47 -13.44 3.00
CA ILE A 343 -2.41 -14.55 3.23
C ILE A 343 -2.22 -15.55 2.12
N ASP A 344 -1.72 -16.73 2.48
CA ASP A 344 -1.48 -17.83 1.56
C ASP A 344 -1.82 -19.18 2.23
N TYR A 345 -1.97 -20.23 1.44
CA TYR A 345 -2.21 -21.57 1.99
C TYR A 345 -1.04 -22.07 2.86
N THR A 346 0.17 -21.50 2.69
CA THR A 346 1.35 -21.83 3.52
C THR A 346 1.35 -21.15 4.88
N GLY A 347 0.49 -20.15 5.11
CA GLY A 347 0.37 -19.45 6.38
C GLY A 347 -0.07 -17.98 6.23
N ILE A 348 -0.22 -17.31 7.36
CA ILE A 348 -0.58 -15.89 7.44
C ILE A 348 0.55 -15.14 8.16
N TYR A 349 1.33 -14.36 7.43
CA TYR A 349 2.52 -13.73 7.98
C TYR A 349 2.75 -12.32 7.43
N LYS A 350 3.51 -11.51 8.19
CA LYS A 350 3.90 -10.15 7.84
C LYS A 350 5.34 -10.13 7.34
N ALA A 351 5.55 -9.60 6.13
CA ALA A 351 6.88 -9.59 5.51
C ALA A 351 7.01 -8.51 4.43
N ASP A 352 8.25 -8.21 4.06
CA ASP A 352 8.55 -7.63 2.75
C ASP A 352 8.62 -8.75 1.69
N ILE A 353 8.31 -8.44 0.43
CA ILE A 353 8.39 -9.36 -0.71
C ILE A 353 9.36 -8.78 -1.74
N GLY A 354 10.41 -9.55 -2.06
CA GLY A 354 11.43 -9.16 -3.04
C GLY A 354 11.15 -9.74 -4.41
N ILE A 355 11.06 -8.86 -5.42
CA ILE A 355 10.86 -9.22 -6.82
C ILE A 355 12.13 -8.92 -7.62
N LYS A 356 12.53 -9.88 -8.47
CA LYS A 356 13.61 -9.73 -9.45
C LYS A 356 13.31 -10.54 -10.70
N ASP A 357 13.54 -9.96 -11.87
CA ASP A 357 13.29 -10.58 -13.18
C ASP A 357 11.87 -11.15 -13.32
N GLY A 358 10.88 -10.46 -12.73
CA GLY A 358 9.47 -10.87 -12.74
C GLY A 358 9.12 -12.03 -11.79
N LEU A 359 10.05 -12.46 -10.94
CA LEU A 359 9.86 -13.57 -10.00
C LEU A 359 9.95 -13.10 -8.54
N ILE A 360 9.22 -13.77 -7.66
CA ILE A 360 9.41 -13.64 -6.21
C ILE A 360 10.69 -14.40 -5.84
N ILE A 361 11.74 -13.70 -5.43
CA ILE A 361 13.03 -14.33 -5.09
C ILE A 361 13.25 -14.54 -3.59
N ALA A 362 12.51 -13.81 -2.76
CA ALA A 362 12.54 -13.94 -1.31
C ALA A 362 11.32 -13.25 -0.66
N ILE A 363 10.94 -13.77 0.51
CA ILE A 363 9.93 -13.20 1.40
C ILE A 363 10.57 -13.15 2.79
N GLY A 364 10.58 -11.98 3.42
CA GLY A 364 11.29 -11.79 4.69
C GLY A 364 11.52 -10.32 5.02
N LYS A 365 12.67 -10.00 5.59
CA LYS A 365 13.05 -8.62 5.93
C LYS A 365 13.96 -8.05 4.86
N ALA A 366 13.49 -7.01 4.17
CA ALA A 366 14.26 -6.28 3.17
C ALA A 366 15.04 -5.11 3.82
N GLY A 367 15.78 -4.39 2.98
CA GLY A 367 16.39 -3.10 3.34
C GLY A 367 17.89 -3.07 3.03
N ASN A 368 18.66 -2.46 3.93
CA ASN A 368 20.09 -2.28 3.76
C ASN A 368 20.87 -3.07 4.82
N PRO A 369 21.63 -4.12 4.43
CA PRO A 369 22.40 -4.92 5.39
C PRO A 369 23.53 -4.15 6.06
N ASP A 370 23.91 -2.97 5.55
CA ASP A 370 24.95 -2.14 6.14
C ASP A 370 24.51 -1.45 7.44
N VAL A 371 23.20 -1.26 7.64
CA VAL A 371 22.66 -0.46 8.77
C VAL A 371 21.48 -1.10 9.49
N MET A 372 20.97 -2.23 8.98
CA MET A 372 19.82 -2.96 9.52
C MET A 372 20.19 -4.42 9.81
N ASP A 373 19.67 -4.94 10.92
CA ASP A 373 19.83 -6.34 11.27
C ASP A 373 18.83 -7.23 10.51
N GLY A 374 19.18 -8.49 10.26
CA GLY A 374 18.23 -9.48 9.73
C GLY A 374 17.85 -9.33 8.25
N VAL A 375 18.48 -8.41 7.50
CA VAL A 375 18.21 -8.26 6.06
C VAL A 375 18.61 -9.55 5.34
N HIS A 376 17.65 -10.17 4.65
CA HIS A 376 17.90 -11.39 3.88
C HIS A 376 18.85 -11.08 2.71
N SER A 377 19.78 -11.99 2.40
CA SER A 377 20.83 -11.78 1.38
C SER A 377 20.30 -11.45 -0.01
N ASN A 378 19.12 -11.97 -0.35
CA ASN A 378 18.41 -11.70 -1.60
C ASN A 378 17.35 -10.58 -1.49
N MET A 379 17.38 -9.75 -0.44
CA MET A 379 16.36 -8.71 -0.21
C MET A 379 16.98 -7.32 -0.02
N ILE A 380 18.09 -7.07 -0.69
CA ILE A 380 18.78 -5.78 -0.66
C ILE A 380 17.99 -4.77 -1.50
N VAL A 381 17.58 -3.67 -0.87
CA VAL A 381 17.02 -2.50 -1.56
C VAL A 381 18.17 -1.62 -2.02
N GLY A 382 18.35 -1.48 -3.33
CA GLY A 382 19.43 -0.68 -3.92
C GLY A 382 18.92 0.54 -4.67
N VAL A 383 19.82 1.24 -5.35
CA VAL A 383 19.48 2.43 -6.16
C VAL A 383 18.57 2.14 -7.36
N ASN A 384 18.52 0.87 -7.81
CA ASN A 384 17.69 0.42 -8.93
C ASN A 384 16.42 -0.32 -8.48
N THR A 385 16.03 -0.22 -7.20
CA THR A 385 14.88 -0.93 -6.64
C THR A 385 13.66 -0.01 -6.57
N GLU A 386 12.55 -0.41 -7.19
CA GLU A 386 11.24 0.22 -7.02
C GLU A 386 10.56 -0.21 -5.71
N VAL A 387 9.63 0.59 -5.18
CA VAL A 387 8.90 0.31 -3.96
C VAL A 387 7.39 0.29 -4.19
N ILE A 388 6.75 -0.80 -3.80
CA ILE A 388 5.29 -0.90 -3.63
C ILE A 388 4.99 -0.91 -2.12
N ALA A 389 4.24 0.07 -1.65
CA ALA A 389 3.87 0.18 -0.24
C ALA A 389 2.64 -0.69 0.06
N ALA A 390 2.80 -1.73 0.89
CA ALA A 390 1.71 -2.61 1.31
C ALA A 390 1.44 -2.56 2.82
N GLN A 391 1.98 -1.58 3.55
CA GLN A 391 1.58 -1.34 4.94
C GLN A 391 0.06 -1.11 5.02
N GLY A 392 -0.62 -1.88 5.88
CA GLY A 392 -2.07 -1.86 6.01
C GLY A 392 -2.83 -2.60 4.90
N MET A 393 -2.14 -3.27 3.98
CA MET A 393 -2.73 -4.06 2.90
C MET A 393 -2.48 -5.56 3.09
N ILE A 394 -3.38 -6.36 2.52
CA ILE A 394 -3.21 -7.80 2.36
C ILE A 394 -2.69 -8.08 0.94
N VAL A 395 -1.69 -8.94 0.84
CA VAL A 395 -1.16 -9.47 -0.43
C VAL A 395 -1.47 -10.97 -0.50
N THR A 396 -1.98 -11.40 -1.66
CA THR A 396 -2.30 -12.80 -1.95
C THR A 396 -1.65 -13.20 -3.28
N ALA A 397 -1.56 -14.50 -3.55
CA ALA A 397 -1.31 -14.96 -4.90
C ALA A 397 -2.49 -14.55 -5.81
N GLY A 398 -2.21 -14.25 -7.08
CA GLY A 398 -3.27 -14.01 -8.05
C GLY A 398 -4.13 -15.27 -8.24
N GLY A 399 -5.44 -15.08 -8.36
CA GLY A 399 -6.39 -16.18 -8.53
C GLY A 399 -6.10 -17.02 -9.78
N ILE A 400 -6.44 -18.30 -9.71
CA ILE A 400 -6.35 -19.26 -10.82
C ILE A 400 -7.74 -19.83 -11.06
N ASP A 401 -8.38 -19.45 -12.17
CA ASP A 401 -9.62 -20.07 -12.61
C ASP A 401 -9.30 -21.16 -13.63
N CYS A 402 -9.68 -22.41 -13.31
CA CYS A 402 -9.39 -23.57 -14.13
C CYS A 402 -10.61 -24.18 -14.84
N HIS A 403 -11.74 -23.46 -14.89
CA HIS A 403 -12.93 -23.86 -15.62
C HIS A 403 -13.44 -22.73 -16.54
N VAL A 404 -12.53 -22.14 -17.31
CA VAL A 404 -12.86 -20.98 -18.13
C VAL A 404 -13.45 -21.39 -19.48
N HIS A 405 -14.59 -20.82 -19.82
CA HIS A 405 -15.10 -20.87 -21.20
C HIS A 405 -14.65 -19.61 -21.93
N PHE A 406 -13.77 -19.74 -22.94
CA PHE A 406 -13.28 -18.59 -23.72
C PHE A 406 -14.33 -18.12 -24.76
N ILE A 407 -15.47 -17.65 -24.27
CA ILE A 407 -16.64 -17.21 -25.04
C ILE A 407 -16.40 -15.84 -25.68
N CYS A 408 -15.80 -14.91 -24.94
CA CYS A 408 -15.51 -13.56 -25.40
C CYS A 408 -14.25 -13.01 -24.68
N PRO A 409 -13.54 -12.03 -25.25
CA PRO A 409 -12.34 -11.47 -24.61
C PRO A 409 -12.66 -10.62 -23.37
N GLN A 410 -13.88 -10.08 -23.23
CA GLN A 410 -14.25 -9.20 -22.12
C GLN A 410 -14.14 -9.90 -20.76
N LEU A 411 -14.39 -11.21 -20.69
CA LEU A 411 -14.23 -11.98 -19.45
C LEU A 411 -12.78 -11.97 -18.94
N VAL A 412 -11.78 -11.77 -19.80
CA VAL A 412 -10.38 -11.67 -19.39
C VAL A 412 -10.15 -10.39 -18.59
N ASN A 413 -10.76 -9.28 -19.02
CA ASN A 413 -10.69 -8.01 -18.29
C ASN A 413 -11.40 -8.12 -16.93
N GLU A 414 -12.55 -8.79 -16.87
CA GLU A 414 -13.27 -9.03 -15.60
C GLU A 414 -12.48 -9.96 -14.67
N ALA A 415 -11.82 -10.98 -15.21
CA ALA A 415 -10.98 -11.89 -14.45
C ALA A 415 -9.81 -11.15 -13.80
N ILE A 416 -9.02 -10.39 -14.57
CA ILE A 416 -7.88 -9.67 -13.99
C ILE A 416 -8.32 -8.54 -13.05
N ALA A 417 -9.43 -7.85 -13.34
CA ALA A 417 -9.99 -6.81 -12.46
C ALA A 417 -10.48 -7.38 -11.12
N SER A 418 -10.87 -8.66 -11.07
CA SER A 418 -11.24 -9.37 -9.83
C SER A 418 -10.07 -10.08 -9.14
N GLY A 419 -8.85 -9.96 -9.67
CA GLY A 419 -7.63 -10.51 -9.08
C GLY A 419 -7.22 -11.89 -9.62
N ILE A 420 -7.86 -12.41 -10.67
CA ILE A 420 -7.48 -13.66 -11.33
C ILE A 420 -6.36 -13.37 -12.35
N THR A 421 -5.23 -14.07 -12.20
CA THR A 421 -4.03 -13.88 -13.04
C THR A 421 -3.69 -15.10 -13.90
N THR A 422 -4.47 -16.18 -13.79
CA THR A 422 -4.33 -17.38 -14.61
C THR A 422 -5.69 -17.94 -14.99
N LEU A 423 -5.88 -18.21 -16.29
CA LEU A 423 -7.09 -18.79 -16.86
C LEU A 423 -6.76 -20.13 -17.53
N VAL A 424 -7.38 -21.21 -17.06
CA VAL A 424 -7.31 -22.53 -17.68
C VAL A 424 -8.71 -22.95 -18.09
N GLY A 425 -8.86 -23.40 -19.33
CA GLY A 425 -10.18 -23.61 -19.90
C GLY A 425 -10.14 -23.97 -21.37
N GLY A 426 -11.22 -23.72 -22.11
CA GLY A 426 -11.24 -24.00 -23.55
C GLY A 426 -12.33 -23.20 -24.25
N GLY A 427 -12.14 -22.95 -25.54
CA GLY A 427 -13.07 -22.17 -26.34
C GLY A 427 -12.44 -21.57 -27.58
N THR A 428 -13.31 -21.01 -28.43
CA THR A 428 -12.95 -20.38 -29.72
C THR A 428 -13.80 -19.15 -30.01
N GLY A 429 -14.22 -18.42 -28.97
CA GLY A 429 -15.25 -17.38 -29.07
C GLY A 429 -16.68 -17.95 -28.90
N PRO A 430 -17.73 -17.19 -29.28
CA PRO A 430 -19.12 -17.46 -28.89
C PRO A 430 -19.79 -18.57 -29.72
N ALA A 431 -19.01 -19.54 -30.18
CA ALA A 431 -19.55 -20.72 -30.85
C ALA A 431 -20.29 -21.62 -29.84
N HIS A 432 -21.39 -22.26 -30.27
CA HIS A 432 -22.21 -23.12 -29.41
C HIS A 432 -21.40 -24.14 -28.62
N GLY A 433 -20.37 -24.76 -29.23
CA GLY A 433 -19.49 -25.71 -28.55
C GLY A 433 -18.73 -25.09 -27.38
N THR A 434 -18.26 -23.84 -27.51
CA THR A 434 -17.58 -23.10 -26.45
C THR A 434 -18.56 -22.64 -25.37
N CYS A 435 -19.75 -22.17 -25.77
CA CYS A 435 -20.79 -21.76 -24.83
C CYS A 435 -21.25 -22.93 -23.94
N ALA A 436 -21.16 -24.16 -24.45
CA ALA A 436 -21.50 -25.37 -23.70
C ALA A 436 -20.30 -26.02 -23.00
N THR A 437 -19.10 -25.99 -23.60
CA THR A 437 -17.98 -26.82 -23.16
C THR A 437 -16.65 -26.08 -23.23
N THR A 438 -15.79 -26.29 -22.24
CA THR A 438 -14.40 -25.80 -22.21
C THR A 438 -13.51 -26.59 -23.18
N CYS A 439 -13.73 -26.45 -24.49
CA CYS A 439 -12.96 -27.16 -25.51
C CYS A 439 -12.49 -26.18 -26.59
N THR A 440 -11.20 -26.20 -26.91
CA THR A 440 -10.60 -25.62 -28.12
C THR A 440 -10.31 -26.77 -29.10
N PRO A 441 -11.23 -27.10 -30.04
CA PRO A 441 -11.25 -28.45 -30.63
C PRO A 441 -10.22 -28.72 -31.73
N ALA A 442 -9.90 -27.74 -32.58
CA ALA A 442 -9.05 -27.95 -33.74
C ALA A 442 -7.63 -27.37 -33.55
N PRO A 443 -6.57 -28.00 -34.09
CA PRO A 443 -5.21 -27.46 -34.05
C PRO A 443 -5.08 -26.02 -34.59
N SER A 444 -5.84 -25.67 -35.63
CA SER A 444 -5.87 -24.30 -36.17
C SER A 444 -6.47 -23.29 -35.19
N GLN A 445 -7.51 -23.69 -34.46
CA GLN A 445 -8.13 -22.85 -33.43
C GLN A 445 -7.23 -22.72 -32.20
N MET A 446 -6.53 -23.79 -31.82
CA MET A 446 -5.53 -23.74 -30.76
C MET A 446 -4.46 -22.69 -31.05
N LYS A 447 -3.88 -22.74 -32.26
CA LYS A 447 -2.93 -21.72 -32.73
C LYS A 447 -3.52 -20.30 -32.64
N LEU A 448 -4.74 -20.10 -33.14
CA LEU A 448 -5.37 -18.77 -33.15
C LEU A 448 -5.65 -18.26 -31.73
N MET A 449 -6.08 -19.12 -30.81
CA MET A 449 -6.36 -18.72 -29.44
C MET A 449 -5.08 -18.36 -28.68
N LEU A 450 -3.99 -19.13 -28.87
CA LEU A 450 -2.67 -18.77 -28.35
C LEU A 450 -2.23 -17.40 -28.89
N GLN A 451 -2.28 -17.20 -30.21
CA GLN A 451 -1.92 -15.92 -30.82
C GLN A 451 -2.82 -14.75 -30.37
N SER A 452 -4.11 -15.01 -30.18
CA SER A 452 -5.08 -13.98 -29.79
C SER A 452 -4.91 -13.52 -28.35
N THR A 453 -4.25 -14.30 -27.50
CA THR A 453 -4.10 -14.02 -26.06
C THR A 453 -2.68 -13.62 -25.67
N ASP A 454 -1.74 -13.59 -26.62
CA ASP A 454 -0.31 -13.35 -26.39
C ASP A 454 0.01 -11.95 -25.83
N GLU A 455 -0.89 -10.97 -26.03
CA GLU A 455 -0.74 -9.61 -25.50
C GLU A 455 -1.47 -9.39 -24.17
N PHE A 456 -2.25 -10.35 -23.68
CA PHE A 456 -2.92 -10.20 -22.40
C PHE A 456 -1.95 -10.41 -21.23
N PRO A 457 -1.99 -9.55 -20.19
CA PRO A 457 -1.14 -9.71 -19.00
C PRO A 457 -1.69 -10.78 -18.05
N ILE A 458 -1.96 -11.98 -18.59
CA ILE A 458 -2.54 -13.10 -17.85
C ILE A 458 -1.97 -14.42 -18.37
N ASN A 459 -1.75 -15.39 -17.48
CA ASN A 459 -1.34 -16.73 -17.92
C ASN A 459 -2.55 -17.47 -18.49
N VAL A 460 -2.38 -18.17 -19.61
CA VAL A 460 -3.49 -18.88 -20.29
C VAL A 460 -3.14 -20.33 -20.59
N GLY A 461 -4.03 -21.25 -20.22
CA GLY A 461 -3.97 -22.67 -20.59
C GLY A 461 -5.23 -23.10 -21.33
N PHE A 462 -5.06 -23.65 -22.54
CA PHE A 462 -6.18 -24.15 -23.34
C PHE A 462 -6.30 -25.68 -23.26
N THR A 463 -7.54 -26.15 -23.20
CA THR A 463 -7.91 -27.57 -23.17
C THR A 463 -8.56 -27.96 -24.48
N GLY A 464 -8.17 -29.12 -25.02
CA GLY A 464 -8.80 -29.73 -26.18
C GLY A 464 -10.05 -30.51 -25.82
N LYS A 465 -10.74 -31.04 -26.83
CA LYS A 465 -11.86 -31.97 -26.60
C LYS A 465 -11.32 -33.38 -26.37
N GLY A 466 -11.68 -33.99 -25.24
CA GLY A 466 -11.28 -35.36 -24.88
C GLY A 466 -12.30 -36.43 -25.25
N ASN A 467 -13.52 -36.05 -25.63
CA ASN A 467 -14.60 -37.00 -25.92
C ASN A 467 -14.35 -37.76 -27.22
N THR A 468 -13.82 -38.97 -27.11
CA THR A 468 -13.65 -39.93 -28.19
C THR A 468 -13.45 -41.33 -27.62
N ALA A 469 -13.95 -42.36 -28.32
CA ALA A 469 -13.72 -43.76 -27.96
C ALA A 469 -12.36 -44.29 -28.49
N LYS A 470 -11.60 -43.44 -29.18
CA LYS A 470 -10.40 -43.77 -29.95
C LYS A 470 -9.33 -42.70 -29.77
N PRO A 471 -8.05 -43.06 -29.55
CA PRO A 471 -6.98 -42.10 -29.26
C PRO A 471 -6.59 -41.22 -30.46
N GLU A 472 -6.92 -41.63 -31.68
CA GLU A 472 -6.63 -40.87 -32.90
C GLU A 472 -7.23 -39.46 -32.83
N GLY A 473 -6.44 -38.44 -33.19
CA GLY A 473 -6.80 -37.02 -33.11
C GLY A 473 -6.52 -36.37 -31.75
N LEU A 474 -6.47 -37.12 -30.63
CA LEU A 474 -6.13 -36.54 -29.32
C LEU A 474 -4.69 -36.04 -29.27
N SER A 475 -3.75 -36.81 -29.81
CA SER A 475 -2.35 -36.40 -29.88
C SER A 475 -2.15 -35.13 -30.71
N GLU A 476 -2.96 -34.93 -31.74
CA GLU A 476 -2.85 -33.76 -32.62
C GLU A 476 -3.21 -32.46 -31.88
N ILE A 477 -4.31 -32.45 -31.11
CA ILE A 477 -4.69 -31.26 -30.36
C ILE A 477 -3.75 -30.97 -29.19
N ILE A 478 -3.20 -32.02 -28.57
CA ILE A 478 -2.14 -31.90 -27.54
C ILE A 478 -0.89 -31.27 -28.15
N MET A 479 -0.39 -31.82 -29.26
CA MET A 479 0.79 -31.29 -29.96
C MET A 479 0.58 -29.87 -30.50
N ALA A 480 -0.67 -29.47 -30.77
CA ALA A 480 -1.01 -28.12 -31.20
C ALA A 480 -0.95 -27.08 -30.06
N GLY A 481 -0.88 -27.52 -28.80
CA GLY A 481 -0.76 -26.65 -27.62
C GLY A 481 -1.77 -26.89 -26.51
N ALA A 482 -2.65 -27.89 -26.60
CA ALA A 482 -3.53 -28.20 -25.48
C ALA A 482 -2.74 -28.71 -24.26
N MET A 483 -2.93 -28.08 -23.11
CA MET A 483 -2.33 -28.49 -21.82
C MET A 483 -3.20 -29.48 -21.03
N GLY A 484 -4.38 -29.80 -21.56
CA GLY A 484 -5.33 -30.75 -21.00
C GLY A 484 -6.46 -31.06 -21.97
N LEU A 485 -7.34 -31.99 -21.59
CA LEU A 485 -8.51 -32.37 -22.39
C LEU A 485 -9.77 -32.35 -21.52
N LYS A 486 -10.88 -31.84 -22.05
CA LYS A 486 -12.19 -31.85 -21.40
C LYS A 486 -13.02 -33.01 -21.93
N LEU A 487 -13.50 -33.87 -21.01
CA LEU A 487 -14.63 -34.76 -21.25
C LEU A 487 -15.92 -34.04 -20.83
N HIS A 488 -16.87 -33.90 -21.75
CA HIS A 488 -18.16 -33.25 -21.50
C HIS A 488 -19.33 -34.10 -22.01
N GLU A 489 -20.45 -34.11 -21.29
CA GLU A 489 -21.62 -34.93 -21.64
C GLU A 489 -22.25 -34.54 -22.99
N ASP A 490 -22.29 -33.25 -23.33
CA ASP A 490 -22.70 -32.71 -24.64
C ASP A 490 -21.92 -33.28 -25.82
N TRP A 491 -20.70 -33.75 -25.58
CA TRP A 491 -19.87 -34.44 -26.58
C TRP A 491 -19.79 -35.96 -26.35
N GLY A 492 -20.47 -36.49 -25.33
CA GLY A 492 -20.54 -37.90 -24.96
C GLY A 492 -19.47 -38.33 -23.95
N SER A 493 -19.78 -38.23 -22.65
CA SER A 493 -18.95 -38.75 -21.54
C SER A 493 -19.34 -40.19 -21.18
N THR A 494 -19.21 -41.09 -22.15
CA THR A 494 -19.62 -42.50 -22.02
C THR A 494 -18.49 -43.39 -21.50
N GLN A 495 -18.83 -44.48 -20.81
CA GLN A 495 -17.87 -45.55 -20.49
C GLN A 495 -17.60 -46.39 -21.76
N LEU A 496 -16.36 -46.86 -21.90
CA LEU A 496 -15.92 -47.74 -22.99
C LEU A 496 -16.48 -49.16 -22.87
#